data_AF-A0A9W8F2H8-F1
#
_entry.id   AF-A0A9W8F2H8-F1
#
_cell.length_a   1.000
_cell.length_b   1.000
_cell.length_c   1.000
_cell.angle_alpha   90.00
_cell.angle_beta   90.00
_cell.angle_gamma   90.00
#
_symmetry.space_group_name_H-M   'P 1'
#
loop_
_entity.id
_entity.type
_entity.pdbx_description
1 polymer ?
#
loop_
_entity_poly.entity_id
_entity_poly.type
_entity_poly.pdbx_seq_one_letter_code
_entity_poly.pdbx_strand_id
1 'polypeptide(L)'
;MLADWQHLEEWLKLLYAPSQPPLIAKDARTQRQLNQLYLLSQPVREAQRLVERVQNEATSEYVALSSHIQTILQTAGVTLGDLPTATTKALADMSAIASDLGLSDMRIESFERAVTEATMAGFKREQRLEALRTQAAGIGRQTRASQERQARLRLLLEQRTAAAPIEEQKTREWLRNADIIAQKSSEYRQRLNETEAETDRLQVSQRGLEYAQISRLNASVCALSDVVQEKQRMNDGYAALPPDISLAHLKLEEAKQALDQLRIECENAAAAAFSTG
;
A
#
# COMPACT_ATOMS: atom_id res chain seq x y z
N MET A 1 -18.72 -62.09 -10.89
CA MET A 1 -18.50 -62.93 -12.08
C MET A 1 -18.01 -62.02 -13.19
N LEU A 2 -16.88 -62.33 -13.83
CA LEU A 2 -16.41 -61.56 -15.00
C LEU A 2 -17.29 -61.96 -16.19
N ALA A 3 -17.85 -61.00 -16.93
CA ALA A 3 -18.58 -61.31 -18.15
C ALA A 3 -17.60 -61.85 -19.21
N ASP A 4 -18.04 -62.91 -19.89
CA ASP A 4 -17.29 -63.52 -21.00
C ASP A 4 -17.17 -62.53 -22.17
N TRP A 5 -16.09 -62.65 -22.96
CA TRP A 5 -15.84 -61.78 -24.12
C TRP A 5 -17.01 -61.74 -25.12
N GLN A 6 -17.78 -62.81 -25.25
CA GLN A 6 -18.98 -62.86 -26.09
C GLN A 6 -20.04 -61.83 -25.64
N HIS A 7 -20.29 -61.74 -24.33
CA HIS A 7 -21.26 -60.80 -23.75
C HIS A 7 -20.78 -59.34 -23.88
N LEU A 8 -19.47 -59.11 -23.76
CA LEU A 8 -18.87 -57.80 -23.97
C LEU A 8 -18.92 -57.39 -25.45
N GLU A 9 -18.69 -58.31 -26.38
CA GLU A 9 -18.79 -58.05 -27.82
C GLU A 9 -20.22 -57.74 -28.25
N GLU A 10 -21.22 -58.45 -27.73
CA GLU A 10 -22.65 -58.13 -27.97
C GLU A 10 -23.05 -56.77 -27.40
N TRP A 11 -22.61 -56.46 -26.18
CA TRP A 11 -22.84 -55.15 -25.56
C TRP A 11 -22.20 -54.01 -26.36
N LEU A 12 -20.99 -54.21 -26.86
CA LEU A 12 -20.30 -53.25 -27.73
C LEU A 12 -21.04 -53.09 -29.07
N LYS A 13 -21.48 -54.17 -29.72
CA LYS A 13 -22.29 -54.08 -30.94
C LYS A 13 -23.56 -53.28 -30.73
N LEU A 14 -24.24 -53.48 -29.60
CA LEU A 14 -25.43 -52.71 -29.22
C LEU A 14 -25.13 -51.24 -28.89
N LEU A 15 -23.94 -50.93 -28.36
CA LEU A 15 -23.55 -49.56 -28.01
C LEU A 15 -23.18 -48.73 -29.25
N TYR A 16 -22.57 -49.37 -30.25
CA TYR A 16 -22.05 -48.68 -31.44
C TYR A 16 -23.01 -48.70 -32.64
N ALA A 17 -24.13 -49.43 -32.58
CA ALA A 17 -25.10 -49.51 -33.68
C ALA A 17 -25.60 -48.11 -34.14
N PRO A 18 -25.70 -47.84 -35.46
CA PRO A 18 -25.49 -48.75 -36.60
C PRO A 18 -24.02 -48.96 -37.02
N SER A 19 -23.06 -48.29 -36.36
CA SER A 19 -21.62 -48.41 -36.64
C SER A 19 -21.01 -49.66 -36.01
N GLN A 20 -19.87 -50.11 -36.54
CA GLN A 20 -19.12 -51.22 -35.96
C GLN A 20 -18.27 -50.75 -34.77
N PRO A 21 -18.15 -51.56 -33.70
CA PRO A 21 -17.27 -51.23 -32.58
C PRO A 21 -15.80 -51.22 -33.04
N PRO A 22 -14.95 -50.37 -32.45
CA PRO A 22 -13.52 -50.34 -32.76
C PRO A 22 -12.85 -51.68 -32.45
N LEU A 23 -11.77 -52.00 -33.17
CA LEU A 23 -10.96 -53.20 -32.91
C LEU A 23 -10.27 -53.05 -31.55
N ILE A 24 -10.73 -53.80 -30.56
CA ILE A 24 -10.21 -53.76 -29.19
C ILE A 24 -9.29 -54.97 -28.95
N ALA A 25 -8.10 -54.72 -28.41
CA ALA A 25 -7.16 -55.76 -28.03
C ALA A 25 -7.74 -56.65 -26.92
N LYS A 26 -7.72 -57.98 -27.13
CA LYS A 26 -8.30 -59.00 -26.22
C LYS A 26 -7.36 -59.33 -25.05
N ASP A 27 -6.92 -58.30 -24.34
CA ASP A 27 -6.04 -58.44 -23.18
C ASP A 27 -6.84 -58.53 -21.88
N ALA A 28 -6.31 -59.25 -20.88
CA ALA A 28 -6.95 -59.41 -19.56
C ALA A 28 -7.18 -58.06 -18.84
N ARG A 29 -6.33 -57.06 -19.11
CA ARG A 29 -6.49 -55.69 -18.58
C ARG A 29 -7.68 -54.99 -19.23
N THR A 30 -7.78 -55.08 -20.54
CA THR A 30 -8.88 -54.51 -21.35
C THR A 30 -10.20 -55.17 -21.00
N GLN A 31 -10.22 -56.49 -20.79
CA GLN A 31 -11.41 -57.23 -20.34
C GLN A 31 -11.94 -56.73 -18.99
N ARG A 32 -11.05 -56.42 -18.03
CA ARG A 32 -11.46 -55.88 -16.73
C ARG A 32 -12.05 -54.48 -16.85
N GLN A 33 -11.42 -53.62 -17.65
CA GLN A 33 -11.91 -52.25 -17.89
C GLN A 33 -13.27 -52.26 -18.61
N LEU A 34 -13.41 -53.10 -19.64
CA LEU A 34 -14.69 -53.29 -20.33
C LEU A 34 -15.76 -53.89 -19.42
N ASN A 35 -15.41 -54.84 -18.54
CA ASN A 35 -16.34 -55.37 -17.55
C ASN A 35 -16.82 -54.30 -16.56
N GLN A 36 -15.93 -53.42 -16.10
CA GLN A 36 -16.32 -52.31 -15.23
C GLN A 36 -17.30 -51.36 -15.95
N LEU A 37 -17.01 -51.01 -17.20
CA LEU A 37 -17.91 -50.17 -18.01
C LEU A 37 -19.24 -50.86 -18.31
N TYR A 38 -19.22 -52.16 -18.60
CA TYR A 38 -20.41 -52.97 -18.80
C TYR A 38 -21.31 -52.92 -17.57
N LEU A 39 -20.77 -53.21 -16.39
CA LEU A 39 -21.51 -53.19 -15.12
C LEU A 39 -22.05 -51.80 -14.78
N LEU A 40 -21.29 -50.74 -15.04
CA LEU A 40 -21.75 -49.36 -14.85
C LEU A 40 -22.87 -48.97 -15.84
N SER A 41 -22.88 -49.56 -17.04
CA SER A 41 -23.89 -49.29 -18.06
C SER A 41 -25.20 -50.04 -17.86
N GLN A 42 -25.21 -51.15 -17.09
CA GLN A 42 -26.41 -51.95 -16.83
C GLN A 42 -27.56 -51.15 -16.21
N PRO A 43 -27.39 -50.41 -15.09
CA PRO A 43 -28.50 -49.68 -14.48
C PRO A 43 -29.05 -48.59 -15.42
N VAL A 44 -28.19 -47.97 -16.24
CA VAL A 44 -28.62 -46.98 -17.24
C VAL A 44 -29.47 -47.62 -18.33
N ARG A 45 -29.06 -48.79 -18.84
CA ARG A 45 -29.83 -49.53 -19.85
C ARG A 45 -31.14 -50.09 -19.31
N GLU A 46 -31.14 -50.57 -18.06
CA GLU A 46 -32.36 -51.01 -17.39
C GLU A 46 -33.34 -49.85 -17.21
N ALA A 47 -32.86 -48.68 -16.78
CA ALA A 47 -33.66 -47.47 -16.70
C ALA A 47 -34.22 -47.05 -18.07
N GLN A 48 -33.40 -47.08 -19.13
CA GLN A 48 -33.85 -46.80 -20.50
C GLN A 48 -34.93 -47.77 -20.97
N ARG A 49 -34.75 -49.08 -20.77
CA ARG A 49 -35.76 -50.09 -21.10
C ARG A 49 -37.06 -49.90 -20.33
N LEU A 50 -36.97 -49.48 -19.07
CA LEU A 50 -38.13 -49.19 -18.24
C LEU A 50 -38.88 -47.95 -18.76
N VAL A 51 -38.17 -46.88 -19.13
CA VAL A 51 -38.74 -45.69 -19.77
C VAL A 51 -39.43 -46.07 -21.09
N GLU A 52 -38.75 -46.82 -21.96
CA GLU A 52 -39.32 -47.29 -23.24
C GLU A 52 -40.59 -48.12 -23.02
N ARG A 53 -40.59 -49.03 -22.05
CA ARG A 53 -41.76 -49.85 -21.72
C ARG A 53 -42.93 -48.99 -21.26
N VAL A 54 -42.70 -48.09 -20.29
CA VAL A 54 -43.73 -47.17 -19.77
C VAL A 54 -44.28 -46.29 -20.88
N GLN A 55 -43.41 -45.78 -21.76
CA GLN A 55 -43.83 -44.94 -22.87
C GLN A 55 -44.65 -45.71 -23.91
N ASN A 56 -44.27 -46.95 -24.21
CA ASN A 56 -45.04 -47.82 -25.11
C ASN A 56 -46.41 -48.16 -24.52
N GLU A 57 -46.47 -48.49 -23.23
CA GLU A 57 -47.72 -48.78 -22.52
C GLU A 57 -48.64 -47.56 -22.53
N ALA A 58 -48.15 -46.38 -22.14
CA ALA A 58 -48.89 -45.13 -22.22
C ALA A 58 -49.39 -44.83 -23.64
N THR A 59 -48.54 -44.99 -24.66
CA THR A 59 -48.93 -44.80 -26.07
C THR A 59 -50.07 -45.75 -26.45
N SER A 60 -49.99 -47.02 -26.04
CA SER A 60 -51.04 -48.01 -26.33
C SER A 60 -52.37 -47.65 -25.67
N GLU A 61 -52.34 -47.17 -24.42
CA GLU A 61 -53.52 -46.70 -23.70
C GLU A 61 -54.14 -45.47 -24.37
N TYR A 62 -53.32 -44.49 -24.78
CA TYR A 62 -53.79 -43.30 -25.49
C TYR A 62 -54.41 -43.64 -26.84
N VAL A 63 -53.84 -44.58 -27.60
CA VAL A 63 -54.41 -45.05 -28.87
C VAL A 63 -55.75 -45.75 -28.64
N ALA A 64 -55.83 -46.62 -27.63
CA ALA A 64 -57.08 -47.29 -27.27
C ALA A 64 -58.17 -46.29 -26.85
N LEU A 65 -57.83 -45.33 -25.99
CA LEU A 65 -58.73 -44.26 -25.55
C LEU A 65 -59.17 -43.40 -26.73
N SER A 66 -58.26 -43.01 -27.62
CA SER A 66 -58.55 -42.22 -28.81
C SER A 66 -59.53 -42.94 -29.74
N SER A 67 -59.32 -44.24 -29.98
CA SER A 67 -60.24 -45.06 -30.78
C SER A 67 -61.63 -45.18 -30.15
N HIS A 68 -61.69 -45.28 -28.81
CA HIS A 68 -62.95 -45.33 -28.07
C HIS A 68 -63.72 -44.02 -28.16
N ILE A 69 -63.04 -42.88 -27.94
CA ILE A 69 -63.62 -41.54 -28.06
C ILE A 69 -64.10 -41.29 -29.50
N GLN A 70 -63.30 -41.67 -30.51
CA GLN A 70 -63.70 -41.57 -31.91
C GLN A 70 -64.98 -42.34 -32.19
N THR A 71 -65.11 -43.55 -31.64
CA THR A 71 -66.33 -44.37 -31.76
C THR A 71 -67.53 -43.68 -31.13
N ILE A 72 -67.39 -43.12 -29.92
CA ILE A 72 -68.46 -42.38 -29.23
C ILE A 72 -68.90 -41.17 -30.07
N LEU A 73 -67.95 -40.38 -30.57
CA LEU A 73 -68.26 -39.20 -31.39
C LEU A 73 -68.99 -39.58 -32.68
N GLN A 74 -68.56 -40.66 -33.36
CA GLN A 74 -69.25 -41.18 -34.54
C GLN A 74 -70.68 -41.62 -34.22
N THR A 75 -70.93 -42.28 -33.08
CA THR A 75 -72.30 -42.66 -32.67
C THR A 75 -73.19 -41.45 -32.36
N ALA A 76 -72.59 -40.33 -31.94
CA ALA A 76 -73.28 -39.06 -31.72
C ALA A 76 -73.47 -38.24 -33.02
N GLY A 77 -73.06 -38.75 -34.18
CA GLY A 77 -73.12 -38.05 -35.47
C GLY A 77 -72.05 -36.98 -35.66
N VAL A 78 -71.00 -36.99 -34.86
CA VAL A 78 -69.87 -36.05 -34.94
C VAL A 78 -68.65 -36.75 -35.51
N THR A 79 -68.29 -36.39 -36.73
CA THR A 79 -67.13 -36.90 -37.46
C THR A 79 -66.05 -35.82 -37.51
N LEU A 80 -64.83 -36.15 -37.08
CA LEU A 80 -63.71 -35.20 -37.06
C LEU A 80 -63.42 -34.55 -38.42
N GLY A 81 -63.74 -35.23 -39.52
CA GLY A 81 -63.59 -34.71 -40.88
C GLY A 81 -64.65 -33.70 -41.32
N ASP A 82 -65.80 -33.65 -40.63
CA ASP A 82 -66.93 -32.76 -40.96
C ASP A 82 -66.92 -31.47 -40.12
N LEU A 83 -65.93 -31.33 -39.22
CA LEU A 83 -65.74 -30.13 -38.43
C LEU A 83 -65.24 -28.97 -39.34
N PRO A 84 -65.71 -27.74 -39.11
CA PRO A 84 -65.17 -26.56 -39.77
C PRO A 84 -63.65 -26.47 -39.58
N THR A 85 -62.93 -26.06 -40.62
CA THR A 85 -61.46 -25.90 -40.59
C THR A 85 -60.97 -24.95 -39.49
N ALA A 86 -61.78 -23.95 -39.14
CA ALA A 86 -61.50 -23.06 -38.01
C ALA A 86 -61.50 -23.80 -36.67
N THR A 87 -62.43 -24.75 -36.48
CA THR A 87 -62.57 -25.54 -35.26
C THR A 87 -61.46 -26.57 -35.12
N THR A 88 -61.08 -27.25 -36.22
CA THR A 88 -59.97 -28.20 -36.19
C THR A 88 -58.63 -27.52 -35.90
N LYS A 89 -58.41 -26.33 -36.46
CA LYS A 89 -57.23 -25.51 -36.14
C LYS A 89 -57.23 -25.07 -34.68
N ALA A 90 -58.35 -24.57 -34.15
CA ALA A 90 -58.45 -24.15 -32.76
C ALA A 90 -58.19 -25.29 -31.77
N LEU A 91 -58.70 -26.50 -32.04
CA LEU A 91 -58.43 -27.69 -31.24
C LEU A 91 -56.96 -28.12 -31.31
N ALA A 92 -56.33 -28.02 -32.49
CA ALA A 92 -54.91 -28.30 -32.65
C ALA A 92 -54.06 -27.30 -31.85
N ASP A 93 -54.36 -26.00 -31.96
CA ASP A 93 -53.67 -24.94 -31.23
C ASP A 93 -53.84 -25.11 -29.71
N MET A 94 -55.05 -25.44 -29.23
CA MET A 94 -55.29 -25.74 -27.82
C MET A 94 -54.52 -26.97 -27.34
N SER A 95 -54.43 -28.02 -28.17
CA SER A 95 -53.67 -29.22 -27.82
C SER A 95 -52.16 -28.95 -27.71
N ALA A 96 -51.64 -28.07 -28.57
CA ALA A 96 -50.25 -27.62 -28.53
C ALA A 96 -49.99 -26.81 -27.26
N ILE A 97 -50.84 -25.83 -26.93
CA ILE A 97 -50.72 -25.03 -25.70
C ILE A 97 -50.82 -25.90 -24.45
N ALA A 98 -51.73 -26.88 -24.42
CA ALA A 98 -51.83 -27.83 -23.31
C ALA A 98 -50.54 -28.66 -23.16
N SER A 99 -49.96 -29.10 -24.27
CA SER A 99 -48.72 -29.87 -24.28
C SER A 99 -47.53 -29.03 -23.79
N ASP A 100 -47.44 -27.78 -24.24
CA ASP A 100 -46.40 -26.83 -23.80
C ASP A 100 -46.51 -26.48 -22.31
N LEU A 101 -47.73 -26.40 -21.78
CA LEU A 101 -48.02 -26.20 -20.36
C LEU A 101 -47.94 -27.50 -19.54
N GLY A 102 -47.78 -28.66 -20.18
CA GLY A 102 -47.71 -29.97 -19.51
C GLY A 102 -49.04 -30.42 -18.88
N LEU A 103 -50.17 -30.03 -19.46
CA LEU A 103 -51.51 -30.34 -18.95
C LEU A 103 -51.98 -31.73 -19.40
N SER A 104 -52.63 -32.44 -18.48
CA SER A 104 -53.24 -33.77 -18.73
C SER A 104 -54.71 -33.69 -19.17
N ASP A 105 -55.34 -32.51 -19.09
CA ASP A 105 -56.73 -32.28 -19.45
C ASP A 105 -56.91 -30.95 -20.20
N MET A 106 -58.08 -30.78 -20.84
CA MET A 106 -58.45 -29.58 -21.57
C MET A 106 -59.41 -28.68 -20.78
N ARG A 107 -59.35 -28.73 -19.44
CA ARG A 107 -60.22 -27.94 -18.56
C ARG A 107 -59.69 -26.53 -18.42
N ILE A 108 -60.59 -25.54 -18.45
CA ILE A 108 -60.21 -24.12 -18.42
C ILE A 108 -59.48 -23.77 -17.12
N GLU A 109 -59.87 -24.38 -16.00
CA GLU A 109 -59.27 -24.17 -14.68
C GLU A 109 -57.80 -24.64 -14.65
N SER A 110 -57.49 -25.71 -15.39
CA SER A 110 -56.11 -26.21 -15.52
C SER A 110 -55.25 -25.25 -16.32
N PHE A 111 -55.77 -24.68 -17.41
CA PHE A 111 -55.08 -23.64 -18.17
C PHE A 111 -54.85 -22.38 -17.34
N GLU A 112 -55.87 -21.88 -16.64
CA GLU A 112 -55.73 -20.70 -15.78
C GLU A 112 -54.66 -20.93 -14.71
N ARG A 113 -54.67 -22.10 -14.06
CA ARG A 113 -53.66 -22.46 -13.07
C ARG A 113 -52.26 -22.55 -13.67
N ALA A 114 -52.08 -23.24 -14.79
CA ALA A 114 -50.75 -23.37 -15.41
C ALA A 114 -50.20 -22.02 -15.88
N VAL A 115 -51.04 -21.17 -16.46
CA VAL A 115 -50.65 -19.81 -16.88
C VAL A 115 -50.28 -18.95 -15.68
N THR A 116 -51.06 -18.99 -14.59
CA THR A 116 -50.73 -18.22 -13.38
C THR A 116 -49.44 -18.73 -12.71
N GLU A 117 -49.24 -20.04 -12.60
CA GLU A 117 -48.01 -20.64 -12.09
C GLU A 117 -46.79 -20.26 -12.95
N ALA A 118 -46.91 -20.34 -14.28
CA ALA A 118 -45.86 -19.95 -15.21
C ALA A 118 -45.52 -18.45 -15.10
N THR A 119 -46.53 -17.59 -14.98
CA THR A 119 -46.38 -16.13 -14.84
C THR A 119 -45.69 -15.81 -13.51
N MET A 120 -46.13 -16.41 -12.40
CA MET A 120 -45.49 -16.24 -11.10
C MET A 120 -44.05 -16.76 -11.10
N ALA A 121 -43.78 -17.89 -11.75
CA ALA A 121 -42.43 -18.41 -11.92
C ALA A 121 -41.56 -17.46 -12.75
N GLY A 122 -42.11 -16.85 -13.80
CA GLY A 122 -41.47 -15.79 -14.59
C GLY A 122 -41.06 -14.60 -13.72
N PHE A 123 -42.01 -14.05 -12.95
CA PHE A 123 -41.74 -12.93 -12.04
C PHE A 123 -40.66 -13.27 -10.99
N LYS A 124 -40.72 -14.47 -10.40
CA LYS A 124 -39.69 -14.94 -9.44
C LYS A 124 -38.31 -15.06 -10.10
N ARG A 125 -38.24 -15.51 -11.36
CA ARG A 125 -36.98 -15.59 -12.11
C ARG A 125 -36.42 -14.19 -12.40
N GLU A 126 -37.25 -13.25 -12.82
CA GLU A 126 -36.84 -11.86 -13.05
C GLU A 126 -36.33 -11.19 -11.77
N GLN A 127 -37.05 -11.36 -10.66
CA GLN A 127 -36.62 -10.83 -9.37
C GLN A 127 -35.26 -11.39 -8.94
N ARG A 128 -35.04 -12.71 -9.13
CA ARG A 128 -33.74 -13.35 -8.85
C ARG A 128 -32.64 -12.84 -9.78
N LEU A 129 -32.95 -12.64 -11.06
CA LEU A 129 -32.02 -12.10 -12.03
C LEU A 129 -31.55 -10.69 -11.63
N GLU A 130 -32.49 -9.85 -11.20
CA GLU A 130 -32.16 -8.49 -10.77
C GLU A 130 -31.37 -8.47 -9.45
N ALA A 131 -31.70 -9.36 -8.51
CA ALA A 131 -30.88 -9.56 -7.31
C ALA A 131 -29.44 -10.01 -7.64
N LEU A 132 -29.28 -10.92 -8.61
CA LEU A 132 -27.96 -11.36 -9.07
C LEU A 132 -27.19 -10.23 -9.77
N ARG A 133 -27.85 -9.41 -10.59
CA ARG A 133 -27.24 -8.24 -11.26
C ARG A 133 -26.73 -7.22 -10.25
N THR A 134 -27.54 -6.90 -9.24
CA THR A 134 -27.14 -5.95 -8.19
C THR A 134 -25.98 -6.50 -7.35
N GLN A 135 -25.98 -7.81 -7.03
CA GLN A 135 -24.87 -8.47 -6.36
C GLN A 135 -23.59 -8.45 -7.22
N ALA A 136 -23.69 -8.78 -8.51
CA ALA A 136 -22.56 -8.75 -9.43
C ALA A 136 -21.96 -7.34 -9.55
N ALA A 137 -22.80 -6.30 -9.63
CA ALA A 137 -22.35 -4.92 -9.62
C ALA A 137 -21.68 -4.53 -8.29
N GLY A 138 -22.18 -5.04 -7.15
CA GLY A 138 -21.55 -4.88 -5.84
C GLY A 138 -20.16 -5.49 -5.78
N ILE A 139 -20.02 -6.74 -6.20
CA ILE A 139 -18.74 -7.46 -6.26
C ILE A 139 -17.76 -6.75 -7.22
N GLY A 140 -18.25 -6.28 -8.37
CA GLY A 140 -17.44 -5.53 -9.33
C GLY A 140 -16.85 -4.24 -8.72
N ARG A 141 -17.65 -3.49 -7.95
CA ARG A 141 -17.18 -2.29 -7.23
C ARG A 141 -16.15 -2.63 -6.15
N GLN A 142 -16.39 -3.67 -5.36
CA GLN A 142 -15.43 -4.12 -4.33
C GLN A 142 -14.10 -4.58 -4.94
N THR A 143 -14.17 -5.30 -6.05
CA THR A 143 -12.98 -5.79 -6.77
C THR A 143 -12.13 -4.62 -7.27
N ARG A 144 -12.74 -3.60 -7.89
CA ARG A 144 -12.03 -2.39 -8.33
C ARG A 144 -11.37 -1.66 -7.15
N ALA A 145 -12.11 -1.45 -6.06
CA ALA A 145 -11.56 -0.81 -4.86
C ALA A 145 -10.38 -1.60 -4.26
N SER A 146 -10.45 -2.93 -4.29
CA SER A 146 -9.34 -3.80 -3.86
C SER A 146 -8.11 -3.67 -4.76
N GLN A 147 -8.32 -3.65 -6.08
CA GLN A 147 -7.24 -3.45 -7.06
C GLN A 147 -6.55 -2.09 -6.91
N GLU A 148 -7.31 -1.02 -6.70
CA GLU A 148 -6.76 0.31 -6.41
C GLU A 148 -5.93 0.32 -5.12
N ARG A 149 -6.43 -0.33 -4.06
CA ARG A 149 -5.69 -0.47 -2.81
C ARG A 149 -4.40 -1.26 -3.00
N GLN A 150 -4.45 -2.36 -3.76
CA GLN A 150 -3.27 -3.15 -4.09
C GLN A 150 -2.23 -2.35 -4.87
N ALA A 151 -2.66 -1.55 -5.86
CA ALA A 151 -1.77 -0.68 -6.63
C ALA A 151 -1.09 0.36 -5.72
N ARG A 152 -1.83 0.99 -4.81
CA ARG A 152 -1.27 1.94 -3.83
C ARG A 152 -0.26 1.26 -2.89
N LEU A 153 -0.57 0.06 -2.41
CA LEU A 153 0.33 -0.69 -1.54
C LEU A 153 1.62 -1.08 -2.27
N ARG A 154 1.55 -1.46 -3.54
CA ARG A 154 2.74 -1.72 -4.36
C ARG A 154 3.61 -0.48 -4.50
N LEU A 155 3.02 0.67 -4.83
CA LEU A 155 3.74 1.93 -4.93
C LEU A 155 4.44 2.30 -3.60
N LEU A 156 3.72 2.18 -2.48
CA LEU A 156 4.29 2.45 -1.16
C LEU A 156 5.44 1.49 -0.82
N LEU A 157 5.30 0.22 -1.20
CA LEU A 157 6.34 -0.79 -1.00
C LEU A 157 7.58 -0.45 -1.82
N GLU A 158 7.42 -0.10 -3.10
CA GLU A 158 8.52 0.34 -3.97
C GLU A 158 9.24 1.56 -3.37
N GLN A 159 8.50 2.58 -2.96
CA GLN A 159 9.06 3.76 -2.31
C GLN A 159 9.83 3.42 -1.03
N ARG A 160 9.29 2.53 -0.19
CA ARG A 160 9.95 2.07 1.03
C ARG A 160 11.20 1.25 0.73
N THR A 161 11.16 0.35 -0.25
CA THR A 161 12.33 -0.43 -0.64
C THR A 161 13.46 0.44 -1.19
N ALA A 162 13.13 1.53 -1.90
CA ALA A 162 14.12 2.49 -2.37
C ALA A 162 14.68 3.38 -1.23
N ALA A 163 13.85 3.75 -0.26
CA ALA A 163 14.25 4.59 0.87
C ALA A 163 15.05 3.83 1.95
N ALA A 164 14.74 2.56 2.18
CA ALA A 164 15.35 1.74 3.23
C ALA A 164 16.90 1.76 3.25
N PRO A 165 17.62 1.52 2.14
CA PRO A 165 19.09 1.55 2.17
C PRO A 165 19.66 2.94 2.47
N ILE A 166 18.97 4.01 2.04
CA ILE A 166 19.36 5.40 2.31
C ILE A 166 19.19 5.71 3.80
N GLU A 167 18.04 5.34 4.38
CA GLU A 167 17.76 5.50 5.81
C GLU A 167 18.75 4.69 6.66
N GLU A 168 19.06 3.46 6.24
CA GLU A 168 20.03 2.60 6.92
C GLU A 168 21.45 3.19 6.88
N GLN A 169 21.87 3.72 5.73
CA GLN A 169 23.15 4.42 5.60
C GLN A 169 23.21 5.65 6.51
N LYS A 170 22.19 6.51 6.48
CA LYS A 170 22.12 7.69 7.35
C LYS A 170 22.18 7.31 8.83
N THR A 171 21.49 6.24 9.21
CA THR A 171 21.50 5.74 10.59
C THR A 171 22.90 5.29 11.00
N ARG A 172 23.63 4.58 10.11
CA ARG A 172 25.03 4.20 10.35
C ARG A 172 25.95 5.42 10.48
N GLU A 173 25.77 6.43 9.63
CA GLU A 173 26.54 7.68 9.69
C GLU A 173 26.29 8.43 11.01
N TRP A 174 25.03 8.54 11.44
CA TRP A 174 24.68 9.15 12.72
C TRP A 174 25.24 8.39 13.91
N LEU A 175 25.21 7.06 13.89
CA LEU A 175 25.81 6.23 14.93
C LEU A 175 27.32 6.51 15.04
N ARG A 176 28.03 6.52 13.90
CA ARG A 176 29.47 6.81 13.85
C ARG A 176 29.78 8.22 14.36
N ASN A 177 28.97 9.21 13.98
CA ASN A 177 29.15 10.59 14.45
C ASN A 177 28.91 10.71 15.96
N ALA A 178 27.92 9.99 16.49
CA ALA A 178 27.67 9.93 17.92
C ALA A 178 28.87 9.33 18.68
N ASP A 179 29.46 8.26 18.16
CA ASP A 179 30.67 7.65 18.76
C ASP A 179 31.86 8.63 18.78
N ILE A 180 32.08 9.37 17.69
CA ILE A 180 33.14 10.39 17.61
C ILE A 180 32.90 11.50 18.63
N ILE A 181 31.65 11.97 18.76
CA ILE A 181 31.30 13.00 19.73
C ILE A 181 31.50 12.49 21.17
N ALA A 182 31.12 11.24 21.45
CA ALA A 182 31.32 10.63 22.75
C ALA A 182 32.81 10.52 23.11
N GLN A 183 33.65 10.09 22.16
CA GLN A 183 35.11 10.04 22.33
C GLN A 183 35.70 11.42 22.60
N LYS A 184 35.36 12.43 21.77
CA LYS A 184 35.82 13.81 21.97
C LYS A 184 35.37 14.40 23.30
N SER A 185 34.13 14.11 23.72
CA SER A 185 33.62 14.55 25.02
C SER A 185 34.44 13.95 26.17
N SER A 186 34.80 12.67 26.07
CA SER A 186 35.67 12.03 27.07
C SER A 186 37.08 12.62 27.06
N GLU A 187 37.67 12.85 25.89
CA GLU A 187 38.99 13.47 25.75
C GLU A 187 39.00 14.89 26.36
N TYR A 188 38.01 15.72 26.02
CA TYR A 188 37.92 17.07 26.58
C TYR A 188 37.70 17.07 28.08
N ARG A 189 36.90 16.12 28.60
CA ARG A 189 36.72 15.96 30.05
C ARG A 189 38.03 15.56 30.73
N GLN A 190 38.79 14.64 30.14
CA GLN A 190 40.09 14.26 30.67
C GLN A 190 41.06 15.45 30.67
N ARG A 191 41.17 16.17 29.55
CA ARG A 191 42.04 17.35 29.44
C ARG A 191 41.64 18.44 30.44
N LEU A 192 40.33 18.66 30.63
CA LEU A 192 39.83 19.59 31.65
C LEU A 192 40.28 19.16 33.05
N ASN A 193 40.05 17.90 33.42
CA ASN A 193 40.46 17.37 34.72
C ASN A 193 41.98 17.46 34.93
N GLU A 194 42.79 17.20 33.88
CA GLU A 194 44.25 17.35 33.93
C GLU A 194 44.65 18.80 34.17
N THR A 195 44.05 19.75 33.45
CA THR A 195 44.33 21.18 33.63
C THR A 195 43.84 21.71 34.99
N GLU A 196 42.71 21.23 35.48
CA GLU A 196 42.21 21.55 36.83
C GLU A 196 43.16 21.00 37.89
N ALA A 197 43.58 19.73 37.77
CA ALA A 197 44.54 19.13 38.68
C ALA A 197 45.91 19.84 38.65
N GLU A 198 46.37 20.31 37.49
CA GLU A 198 47.59 21.11 37.38
C GLU A 198 47.43 22.49 38.02
N THR A 199 46.28 23.14 37.82
CA THR A 199 45.93 24.42 38.46
C THR A 199 45.89 24.30 39.98
N ASP A 200 45.30 23.21 40.49
CA ASP A 200 45.25 22.89 41.92
C ASP A 200 46.64 22.60 42.49
N ARG A 201 47.47 21.82 41.78
CA ARG A 201 48.86 21.53 42.18
C ARG A 201 49.72 22.79 42.24
N LEU A 202 49.57 23.67 41.27
CA LEU A 202 50.25 24.96 41.23
C LEU A 202 49.66 25.97 42.21
N GLN A 203 48.54 25.63 42.86
CA GLN A 203 47.80 26.46 43.81
C GLN A 203 47.52 27.86 43.25
N VAL A 204 47.15 27.94 41.97
CA VAL A 204 47.01 29.20 41.22
C VAL A 204 46.10 30.19 41.95
N SER A 205 44.94 29.73 42.45
CA SER A 205 44.01 30.55 43.24
C SER A 205 44.58 31.02 44.58
N GLN A 206 45.35 30.18 45.28
CA GLN A 206 45.94 30.55 46.57
C GLN A 206 47.14 31.49 46.41
N ARG A 207 47.86 31.37 45.29
CA ARG A 207 49.03 32.19 44.96
C ARG A 207 48.68 33.53 44.31
N GLY A 208 47.40 33.84 44.14
CA GLY A 208 46.99 35.10 43.53
C GLY A 208 47.22 35.15 42.01
N LEU A 209 47.43 34.00 41.36
CA LEU A 209 47.82 33.87 39.96
C LEU A 209 46.64 33.72 39.01
N GLU A 210 45.41 33.95 39.49
CA GLU A 210 44.25 34.00 38.62
C GLU A 210 44.34 35.20 37.67
N TYR A 211 43.87 35.02 36.44
CA TYR A 211 43.93 36.06 35.42
C TYR A 211 43.36 37.40 35.90
N ALA A 212 42.24 37.38 36.63
CA ALA A 212 41.61 38.58 37.17
C ALA A 212 42.50 39.31 38.19
N GLN A 213 43.26 38.58 39.01
CA GLN A 213 44.17 39.13 40.01
C GLN A 213 45.45 39.66 39.35
N ILE A 214 46.03 38.90 38.43
CA ILE A 214 47.19 39.34 37.62
C ILE A 214 46.85 40.60 36.83
N SER A 215 45.68 40.64 36.19
CA SER A 215 45.24 41.82 35.43
C SER A 215 45.07 43.05 36.31
N ARG A 216 44.55 42.90 37.53
CA ARG A 216 44.46 44.01 38.50
C ARG A 216 45.84 44.47 38.95
N LEU A 217 46.73 43.54 39.27
CA LEU A 217 48.10 43.86 39.68
C LEU A 217 48.84 44.59 38.56
N ASN A 218 48.73 44.11 37.32
CA ASN A 218 49.31 44.77 36.15
C ASN A 218 48.79 46.21 35.98
N ALA A 219 47.48 46.41 36.13
CA ALA A 219 46.91 47.75 36.09
C ALA A 219 47.46 48.66 37.21
N SER A 220 47.62 48.14 38.44
CA SER A 220 48.25 48.89 39.53
C SER A 220 49.73 49.19 39.28
N VAL A 221 50.49 48.25 38.71
CA VAL A 221 51.90 48.45 38.36
C VAL A 221 52.04 49.53 37.29
N CYS A 222 51.20 49.51 36.24
CA CYS A 222 51.19 50.57 35.24
C CYS A 222 50.89 51.94 35.87
N ALA A 223 49.84 52.03 36.70
CA ALA A 223 49.49 53.29 37.37
C ALA A 223 50.62 53.78 38.30
N LEU A 224 51.29 52.87 39.02
CA LEU A 224 52.42 53.22 39.87
C LEU A 224 53.63 53.66 39.04
N SER A 225 53.91 53.01 37.91
CA SER A 225 54.96 53.39 36.97
C SER A 225 54.73 54.80 36.44
N ASP A 226 53.50 55.16 36.06
CA ASP A 226 53.15 56.50 35.60
C ASP A 226 53.42 57.54 36.70
N VAL A 227 53.05 57.25 37.95
CA VAL A 227 53.31 58.13 39.10
C VAL A 227 54.80 58.27 39.37
N VAL A 228 55.56 57.18 39.34
CA VAL A 228 57.02 57.20 39.55
C VAL A 228 57.69 58.02 38.45
N GLN A 229 57.29 57.83 37.19
CA GLN A 229 57.83 58.58 36.07
C GLN A 229 57.55 60.09 36.23
N GLU A 230 56.35 60.46 36.65
CA GLU A 230 56.02 61.85 36.92
C GLU A 230 56.83 62.44 38.08
N LYS A 231 56.99 61.70 39.18
CA LYS A 231 57.82 62.14 40.31
C LYS A 231 59.29 62.22 39.95
N GLN A 232 59.79 61.32 39.11
CA GLN A 232 61.16 61.37 38.61
C GLN A 232 61.37 62.61 37.75
N ARG A 233 60.45 62.93 36.82
CA ARG A 233 60.50 64.18 36.04
C ARG A 233 60.53 65.41 36.92
N MET A 234 59.71 65.45 37.97
CA MET A 234 59.69 66.57 38.92
C MET A 234 61.03 66.66 39.68
N ASN A 235 61.57 65.54 40.15
CA ASN A 235 62.85 65.50 40.85
C ASN A 235 64.02 65.92 39.96
N ASP A 236 64.07 65.42 38.72
CA ASP A 236 65.08 65.83 37.73
C ASP A 236 64.96 67.35 37.45
N GLY A 237 63.73 67.87 37.39
CA GLY A 237 63.46 69.31 37.31
C GLY A 237 63.99 70.09 38.52
N TYR A 238 63.82 69.59 39.74
CA TYR A 238 64.37 70.22 40.94
C TYR A 238 65.90 70.11 41.03
N ALA A 239 66.47 68.97 40.63
CA ALA A 239 67.92 68.73 40.63
C ALA A 239 68.65 69.61 39.59
N ALA A 240 67.97 70.03 38.52
CA ALA A 240 68.49 70.97 37.54
C ALA A 240 68.53 72.43 38.04
N LEU A 241 67.88 72.74 39.17
CA LEU A 241 67.90 74.08 39.75
C LEU A 241 69.11 74.27 40.67
N PRO A 242 69.79 75.43 40.62
CA PRO A 242 70.86 75.77 41.56
C PRO A 242 70.33 75.84 43.01
N PRO A 243 71.13 75.48 44.03
CA PRO A 243 70.71 75.49 45.43
C PRO A 243 70.45 76.89 46.03
N ASP A 244 70.80 77.97 45.32
CA ASP A 244 70.50 79.35 45.70
C ASP A 244 69.22 79.85 45.01
N ILE A 245 68.25 80.31 45.80
CA ILE A 245 66.89 80.71 45.38
C ILE A 245 66.94 81.81 44.31
N SER A 246 67.86 82.76 44.43
CA SER A 246 67.95 83.90 43.52
C SER A 246 68.39 83.48 42.11
N LEU A 247 69.32 82.51 42.02
CA LEU A 247 69.82 81.96 40.77
C LEU A 247 68.83 80.97 40.14
N ALA A 248 68.07 80.23 40.95
CA ALA A 248 66.99 79.38 40.47
C ALA A 248 65.88 80.19 39.78
N HIS A 249 65.52 81.36 40.30
CA HIS A 249 64.55 82.26 39.64
C HIS A 249 65.01 82.74 38.27
N LEU A 250 66.30 83.09 38.13
CA LEU A 250 66.85 83.55 36.86
C LEU A 250 66.88 82.41 35.82
N LYS A 251 67.27 81.20 36.24
CA LYS A 251 67.22 80.00 35.39
C LYS A 251 65.81 79.61 34.96
N LEU A 252 64.82 79.81 35.81
CA LEU A 252 63.41 79.58 35.48
C LEU A 252 62.93 80.56 34.39
N GLU A 253 63.28 81.84 34.48
CA GLU A 253 62.92 82.85 33.47
C GLU A 253 63.62 82.62 32.13
N GLU A 254 64.91 82.23 32.15
CA GLU A 254 65.63 81.81 30.93
C GLU A 254 64.96 80.60 30.27
N ALA A 255 64.57 79.58 31.07
CA ALA A 255 63.90 78.39 30.56
C ALA A 255 62.51 78.68 29.99
N LYS A 256 61.75 79.60 30.59
CA LYS A 256 60.44 80.06 30.04
C LYS A 256 60.60 80.72 28.69
N GLN A 257 61.57 81.63 28.57
CA GLN A 257 61.85 82.32 27.30
C GLN A 257 62.26 81.32 26.21
N ALA A 258 63.08 80.32 26.54
CA ALA A 258 63.45 79.25 25.61
C ALA A 258 62.26 78.38 25.20
N LEU A 259 61.33 78.09 26.13
CA LEU A 259 60.12 77.33 25.84
C LEU A 259 59.16 78.10 24.92
N ASP A 260 59.00 79.40 25.14
CA ASP A 260 58.18 80.25 24.27
C ASP A 260 58.78 80.33 22.85
N GLN A 261 60.12 80.40 22.73
CA GLN A 261 60.80 80.31 21.44
C GLN A 261 60.55 78.96 20.75
N LEU A 262 60.70 77.85 21.46
CA LEU A 262 60.43 76.50 20.92
C LEU A 262 58.95 76.29 20.54
N ARG A 263 58.01 76.89 21.27
CA ARG A 263 56.59 76.87 20.89
C ARG A 263 56.34 77.59 19.57
N ILE A 264 56.92 78.78 19.42
CA ILE A 264 56.85 79.53 18.16
C ILE A 264 57.48 78.70 17.02
N GLU A 265 58.61 78.03 17.26
CA GLU A 265 59.24 77.15 16.27
C GLU A 265 58.37 75.94 15.90
N CYS A 266 57.75 75.26 16.88
CA CYS A 266 56.82 74.17 16.63
C CYS A 266 55.55 74.63 15.90
N GLU A 267 54.99 75.78 16.25
CA GLU A 267 53.81 76.35 15.56
C GLU A 267 54.15 76.75 14.12
N ASN A 268 55.34 77.30 13.89
CA ASN A 268 55.84 77.59 12.54
C ASN A 268 56.11 76.31 11.74
N ALA A 269 56.66 75.27 12.36
CA ALA A 269 56.88 73.96 11.73
C ALA A 269 55.57 73.24 11.42
N ALA A 270 54.56 73.33 12.31
CA ALA A 270 53.22 72.82 12.06
C ALA A 270 52.51 73.61 10.95
N ALA A 271 52.60 74.95 10.96
CA ALA A 271 52.07 75.79 9.90
C ALA A 271 52.73 75.48 8.53
N ALA A 272 54.04 75.23 8.51
CA ALA A 272 54.76 74.79 7.31
C ALA A 272 54.30 73.40 6.83
N ALA A 273 54.05 72.45 7.74
CA ALA A 273 53.55 71.12 7.40
C ALA A 273 52.10 71.14 6.86
N PHE A 274 51.26 72.08 7.31
CA PHE A 274 49.88 72.27 6.84
C PHE A 274 49.73 73.28 5.69
N SER A 275 50.79 73.99 5.27
CA SER A 275 50.78 74.88 4.08
C SER A 275 51.40 74.25 2.82
N THR A 276 51.88 73.00 2.91
CA THR A 276 52.32 72.17 1.76
C THR A 276 51.34 71.01 1.52
N GLY A 277 50.04 71.34 1.43
CA GLY A 277 48.96 70.45 1.02
C GLY A 277 47.94 71.22 0.17
#